data_AF-A0A3G8XDX7-F1
#
_entry.id   AF-A0A3G8XDX7-F1
#
_cell.length_a   1.000
_cell.length_b   1.000
_cell.length_c   1.000
_cell.angle_alpha   90.00
_cell.angle_beta   90.00
_cell.angle_gamma   90.00
#
_symmetry.space_group_name_H-M   'P 1'
#
loop_
_entity.id
_entity.type
_entity.pdbx_description
1 polymer ?
#
loop_
_entity_poly.entity_id
_entity_poly.type
_entity_poly.pdbx_seq_one_letter_code
_entity_poly.pdbx_strand_id
1 'polypeptide(L)'
;MKRYLLILAVVFSTTGCQEKSLKNQYSFKETNIVKDTLAVIKEKNIDDPINNKFPDLPNKSFPLIDSTNFDNYHNLGIKNDLFFKKIQFKKDQPEIQNSRLKYQLHFSEKFQSVVISYYQGEHELFTTLVNISENDQIIDQLDIAYDEIAESAFRKTSSINQNKIVVEDWNYRNDEPIKTITTYQISQEGKFKLIPQ
;
A
#
# COMPACT_ATOMS: atom_id res chain seq x y z
N MET A 1 43.68 -51.08 24.36
CA MET A 1 42.21 -50.93 24.47
C MET A 1 41.71 -50.20 23.24
N LYS A 2 40.72 -50.76 22.57
CA LYS A 2 40.35 -50.49 21.17
C LYS A 2 39.71 -49.11 21.00
N ARG A 3 40.18 -48.34 20.00
CA ARG A 3 39.56 -47.11 19.50
C ARG A 3 38.44 -47.49 18.53
N TYR A 4 37.20 -47.12 18.80
CA TYR A 4 36.08 -47.34 17.88
C TYR A 4 35.95 -46.11 16.97
N LEU A 5 36.17 -46.34 15.67
CA LEU A 5 35.88 -45.40 14.58
C LEU A 5 34.37 -45.48 14.29
N LEU A 6 33.64 -44.40 14.54
CA LEU A 6 32.21 -44.29 14.23
C LEU A 6 32.09 -43.62 12.85
N ILE A 7 31.94 -44.43 11.80
CA ILE A 7 31.67 -43.97 10.44
C ILE A 7 30.15 -43.85 10.29
N LEU A 8 29.62 -42.63 10.29
CA LEU A 8 28.24 -42.36 9.91
C LEU A 8 28.16 -42.35 8.37
N ALA A 9 27.69 -43.44 7.78
CA ALA A 9 27.32 -43.49 6.37
C ALA A 9 25.88 -42.98 6.21
N VAL A 10 25.72 -41.75 5.73
CA VAL A 10 24.41 -41.22 5.32
C VAL A 10 24.15 -41.69 3.88
N VAL A 11 23.24 -42.64 3.74
CA VAL A 11 22.78 -43.16 2.45
C VAL A 11 21.75 -42.18 1.87
N PHE A 12 22.09 -41.57 0.73
CA PHE A 12 21.14 -40.85 -0.12
C PHE A 12 20.22 -41.86 -0.83
N SER A 13 18.95 -41.92 -0.43
CA SER A 13 17.90 -42.61 -1.20
C SER A 13 17.12 -41.57 -2.01
N THR A 14 17.46 -41.45 -3.29
CA THR A 14 16.65 -40.75 -4.29
C THR A 14 15.44 -41.63 -4.66
N THR A 15 14.26 -41.28 -4.16
CA THR A 15 13.01 -41.83 -4.68
C THR A 15 12.45 -40.85 -5.71
N GLY A 16 12.74 -41.12 -6.98
CA GLY A 16 12.01 -40.51 -8.08
C GLY A 16 10.59 -41.08 -8.12
N CYS A 17 9.60 -40.21 -8.11
CA CYS A 17 8.22 -40.57 -8.44
C CYS A 17 7.82 -39.80 -9.70
N GLN A 18 7.58 -40.57 -10.76
CA GLN A 18 7.19 -40.09 -12.09
C GLN A 18 5.80 -39.47 -12.08
N GLU A 19 5.71 -38.33 -12.76
CA GLU A 19 4.49 -37.64 -13.16
C GLU A 19 3.63 -38.54 -14.07
N LYS A 20 2.36 -38.74 -13.70
CA LYS A 20 1.34 -39.33 -14.58
C LYS A 20 0.25 -38.31 -14.85
N SER A 21 0.24 -37.82 -16.09
CA SER A 21 -0.81 -36.99 -16.68
C SER A 21 -2.15 -37.73 -16.72
N LEU A 22 -3.22 -37.07 -16.25
CA LEU A 22 -4.60 -37.44 -16.58
C LEU A 22 -5.23 -36.32 -17.41
N LYS A 23 -5.29 -36.54 -18.72
CA LYS A 23 -6.19 -35.82 -19.63
C LYS A 23 -7.59 -36.40 -19.47
N ASN A 24 -8.58 -35.56 -19.20
CA ASN A 24 -9.96 -35.85 -19.59
C ASN A 24 -10.54 -34.63 -20.30
N GLN A 25 -10.87 -34.86 -21.57
CA GLN A 25 -11.57 -33.96 -22.47
C GLN A 25 -13.05 -33.94 -22.09
N TYR A 26 -13.61 -32.75 -21.91
CA TYR A 26 -15.04 -32.53 -22.10
C TYR A 26 -15.22 -31.48 -23.19
N SER A 27 -15.85 -31.92 -24.27
CA SER A 27 -16.32 -31.09 -25.38
C SER A 27 -17.66 -30.47 -24.99
N PHE A 28 -17.80 -29.16 -25.21
CA PHE A 28 -19.12 -28.58 -25.44
C PHE A 28 -19.07 -27.54 -26.56
N LYS A 29 -20.08 -27.61 -27.41
CA LYS A 29 -20.24 -26.95 -28.72
C LYS A 29 -20.39 -25.44 -28.60
N GLU A 30 -19.77 -24.72 -29.53
CA GLU A 30 -20.08 -23.32 -29.80
C GLU A 30 -21.54 -23.16 -30.24
N THR A 31 -22.25 -22.23 -29.62
CA THR A 31 -23.39 -21.54 -30.24
C THR A 31 -23.28 -20.07 -29.89
N ASN A 32 -23.21 -19.23 -30.93
CA ASN A 32 -23.21 -17.76 -30.85
C ASN A 32 -24.59 -17.22 -30.39
N ILE A 33 -24.61 -15.91 -30.06
CA ILE A 33 -25.75 -15.02 -29.74
C ILE A 33 -25.95 -14.92 -28.20
N VAL A 34 -25.55 -13.86 -27.45
CA VAL A 34 -25.79 -12.40 -27.53
C VAL A 34 -24.69 -11.72 -26.68
N LYS A 35 -23.77 -10.90 -27.24
CA LYS A 35 -23.68 -9.42 -27.13
C LYS A 35 -24.12 -8.80 -25.78
N ASP A 36 -23.36 -7.80 -25.33
CA ASP A 36 -23.45 -7.06 -24.05
C ASP A 36 -23.05 -7.90 -22.83
N THR A 37 -21.82 -7.85 -22.30
CA THR A 37 -21.33 -6.70 -21.51
C THR A 37 -19.80 -6.76 -21.29
N LEU A 38 -19.04 -7.59 -22.03
CA LEU A 38 -17.59 -7.78 -21.79
C LEU A 38 -16.70 -7.04 -22.80
N ALA A 39 -17.00 -5.78 -23.05
CA ALA A 39 -16.09 -4.87 -23.72
C ALA A 39 -16.10 -3.54 -22.97
N VAL A 40 -15.17 -3.35 -22.03
CA VAL A 40 -14.29 -2.17 -21.86
C VAL A 40 -13.45 -2.43 -20.60
N ILE A 41 -12.28 -3.05 -20.76
CA ILE A 41 -11.02 -2.46 -20.29
C ILE A 41 -9.99 -2.82 -21.37
N LYS A 42 -9.94 -2.01 -22.44
CA LYS A 42 -8.76 -1.97 -23.29
C LYS A 42 -7.66 -1.35 -22.45
N GLU A 43 -6.53 -2.03 -22.32
CA GLU A 43 -5.27 -1.40 -21.95
C GLU A 43 -5.05 -0.21 -22.89
N LYS A 44 -5.21 1.00 -22.35
CA LYS A 44 -4.95 2.22 -23.10
C LYS A 44 -3.44 2.40 -23.09
N ASN A 45 -2.82 2.16 -24.26
CA ASN A 45 -1.47 2.64 -24.55
C ASN A 45 -1.41 4.15 -24.23
N ILE A 46 -0.50 4.56 -23.36
CA ILE A 46 -0.29 5.96 -22.96
C ILE A 46 0.99 6.45 -23.64
N ASP A 47 0.85 6.85 -24.90
CA ASP A 47 1.64 7.95 -25.46
C ASP A 47 0.72 9.18 -25.55
N ASP A 48 0.10 9.53 -24.41
CA ASP A 48 -0.74 10.72 -24.26
C ASP A 48 0.17 11.89 -23.81
N PRO A 49 0.25 13.00 -24.56
CA PRO A 49 1.14 14.11 -24.24
C PRO A 49 0.72 14.74 -22.90
N ILE A 50 1.52 14.52 -21.85
CA ILE A 50 1.48 15.16 -20.53
C ILE A 50 0.05 15.50 -20.10
N ASN A 51 -0.71 14.48 -19.69
CA ASN A 51 -2.01 14.72 -19.08
C ASN A 51 -1.77 15.40 -17.72
N ASN A 52 -1.80 16.74 -17.70
CA ASN A 52 -1.65 17.58 -16.50
C ASN A 52 -2.75 17.37 -15.45
N LYS A 53 -3.70 16.47 -15.69
CA LYS A 53 -4.84 16.20 -14.82
C LYS A 53 -4.42 15.37 -13.60
N PHE A 54 -4.92 15.76 -12.43
CA PHE A 54 -4.82 14.95 -11.22
C PHE A 54 -5.44 13.56 -11.45
N PRO A 55 -4.85 12.48 -10.91
CA PRO A 55 -5.37 11.13 -11.08
C PRO A 55 -6.82 11.01 -10.61
N ASP A 56 -7.63 10.28 -11.37
CA ASP A 56 -9.00 9.97 -10.99
C ASP A 56 -9.00 8.91 -9.88
N LEU A 57 -9.29 9.33 -8.66
CA LEU A 57 -9.22 8.52 -7.44
C LEU A 57 -10.57 8.54 -6.72
N PRO A 58 -10.95 7.43 -6.05
CA PRO A 58 -12.11 7.44 -5.16
C PRO A 58 -12.01 8.59 -4.16
N ASN A 59 -13.06 9.39 -4.05
CA ASN A 59 -13.15 10.46 -3.06
C ASN A 59 -13.82 9.90 -1.79
N LYS A 60 -13.15 10.02 -0.64
CA LYS A 60 -13.70 9.58 0.65
C LYS A 60 -14.19 10.77 1.46
N SER A 61 -15.36 10.62 2.08
CA SER A 61 -15.93 11.61 3.00
C SER A 61 -15.39 11.44 4.42
N PHE A 62 -15.43 12.51 5.20
CA PHE A 62 -15.20 12.48 6.65
C PHE A 62 -16.49 12.15 7.41
N PRO A 63 -16.40 11.56 8.63
CA PRO A 63 -15.19 10.99 9.22
C PRO A 63 -14.78 9.67 8.53
N LEU A 64 -13.49 9.33 8.57
CA LEU A 64 -13.01 8.01 8.13
C LEU A 64 -11.87 7.50 9.00
N ILE A 65 -11.66 6.19 8.95
CA ILE A 65 -10.53 5.51 9.56
C ILE A 65 -9.64 4.97 8.45
N ASP A 66 -8.33 5.21 8.54
CA ASP A 66 -7.36 4.43 7.78
C ASP A 66 -6.65 3.44 8.72
N SER A 67 -6.76 2.17 8.36
CA SER A 67 -6.14 1.04 9.05
C SER A 67 -5.46 0.12 8.03
N THR A 68 -4.95 0.70 6.94
CA THR A 68 -4.25 -0.05 5.90
C THR A 68 -3.10 -0.84 6.53
N ASN A 69 -3.05 -2.13 6.24
CA ASN A 69 -2.10 -3.10 6.79
C ASN A 69 -1.89 -4.25 5.78
N PHE A 70 -0.96 -5.16 6.05
CA PHE A 70 -0.67 -6.25 5.11
C PHE A 70 -1.87 -7.17 4.84
N ASP A 71 -2.75 -7.39 5.81
CA ASP A 71 -3.94 -8.23 5.66
C ASP A 71 -5.00 -7.62 4.76
N ASN A 72 -5.14 -6.28 4.74
CA ASN A 72 -6.19 -5.58 3.98
C ASN A 72 -5.67 -4.74 2.80
N TYR A 73 -4.35 -4.68 2.60
CA TYR A 73 -3.76 -3.87 1.55
C TYR A 73 -4.12 -4.39 0.16
N HIS A 74 -4.05 -5.71 -0.06
CA HIS A 74 -4.38 -6.42 -1.30
C HIS A 74 -4.01 -5.69 -2.61
N ASN A 75 -2.91 -4.94 -2.63
CA ASN A 75 -2.51 -4.10 -3.76
C ASN A 75 -3.58 -3.09 -4.22
N LEU A 76 -4.44 -2.63 -3.32
CA LEU A 76 -5.50 -1.67 -3.59
C LEU A 76 -4.95 -0.31 -4.03
N GLY A 77 -5.67 0.34 -4.95
CA GLY A 77 -5.27 1.61 -5.54
C GLY A 77 -4.62 1.45 -6.91
N ILE A 78 -4.17 2.57 -7.48
CA ILE A 78 -3.58 2.62 -8.82
C ILE A 78 -2.09 2.93 -8.76
N LYS A 79 -1.31 2.29 -9.64
CA LYS A 79 0.08 2.64 -9.87
C LYS A 79 0.13 3.82 -10.86
N ASN A 80 0.87 4.87 -10.52
CA ASN A 80 1.02 6.05 -11.37
C ASN A 80 2.41 6.70 -11.21
N ASP A 81 3.40 6.10 -11.86
CA ASP A 81 4.80 6.51 -11.76
C ASP A 81 5.03 7.94 -12.28
N LEU A 82 4.26 8.37 -13.28
CA LEU A 82 4.31 9.75 -13.80
C LEU A 82 3.85 10.75 -12.75
N PHE A 83 2.75 10.48 -12.05
CA PHE A 83 2.27 11.34 -10.96
C PHE A 83 3.30 11.42 -9.83
N PHE A 84 3.84 10.28 -9.37
CA PHE A 84 4.86 10.29 -8.32
C PHE A 84 6.11 11.08 -8.70
N LYS A 85 6.55 10.96 -9.97
CA LYS A 85 7.65 11.76 -10.51
C LYS A 85 7.32 13.25 -10.56
N LYS A 86 6.09 13.60 -10.98
CA LYS A 86 5.59 14.98 -11.07
C LYS A 86 5.65 15.68 -9.72
N ILE A 87 5.12 15.05 -8.68
CA ILE A 87 5.08 15.61 -7.33
C ILE A 87 6.39 15.45 -6.55
N GLN A 88 7.41 14.84 -7.18
CA GLN A 88 8.69 14.50 -6.56
C GLN A 88 8.52 13.71 -5.25
N PHE A 89 7.50 12.84 -5.21
CA PHE A 89 7.33 11.91 -4.11
C PHE A 89 8.62 11.08 -4.04
N LYS A 90 9.24 11.02 -2.85
CA LYS A 90 10.44 10.21 -2.54
C LYS A 90 11.83 10.80 -2.86
N LYS A 91 12.00 12.13 -2.99
CA LYS A 91 13.33 12.71 -3.26
C LYS A 91 14.45 12.20 -2.30
N ASP A 92 14.10 11.82 -1.07
CA ASP A 92 15.06 11.49 0.00
C ASP A 92 14.92 10.05 0.58
N GLN A 93 14.14 9.15 -0.03
CA GLN A 93 13.96 7.77 0.49
C GLN A 93 14.25 6.69 -0.58
N PRO A 94 15.45 6.07 -0.56
CA PRO A 94 15.93 5.22 -1.65
C PRO A 94 15.22 3.85 -1.77
N GLU A 95 14.40 3.46 -0.80
CA GLU A 95 13.87 2.08 -0.71
C GLU A 95 12.36 1.96 -0.94
N ILE A 96 11.69 3.01 -1.41
CA ILE A 96 10.23 2.95 -1.57
C ILE A 96 9.82 2.21 -2.84
N GLN A 97 9.11 1.11 -2.66
CA GLN A 97 8.62 0.22 -3.72
C GLN A 97 7.08 0.17 -3.79
N ASN A 98 6.55 -0.29 -4.92
CA ASN A 98 5.13 -0.61 -5.10
C ASN A 98 4.16 0.49 -4.65
N SER A 99 4.51 1.75 -4.90
CA SER A 99 3.67 2.88 -4.52
C SER A 99 2.35 2.89 -5.28
N ARG A 100 1.26 3.09 -4.54
CA ARG A 100 -0.10 3.15 -5.09
C ARG A 100 -0.88 4.31 -4.50
N LEU A 101 -1.54 5.05 -5.39
CA LEU A 101 -2.53 6.07 -5.04
C LEU A 101 -3.83 5.36 -4.65
N LYS A 102 -4.34 5.60 -3.44
CA LYS A 102 -5.51 4.89 -2.91
C LYS A 102 -6.80 5.66 -3.09
N TYR A 103 -6.86 6.86 -2.54
CA TYR A 103 -8.04 7.71 -2.53
C TYR A 103 -7.63 9.17 -2.30
N GLN A 104 -8.57 10.07 -2.55
CA GLN A 104 -8.42 11.50 -2.29
C GLN A 104 -9.34 11.95 -1.16
N LEU A 105 -8.93 13.02 -0.48
CA LEU A 105 -9.69 13.69 0.57
C LEU A 105 -9.82 15.17 0.24
N HIS A 106 -10.97 15.75 0.58
CA HIS A 106 -11.24 17.15 0.30
C HIS A 106 -11.22 17.98 1.59
N PHE A 107 -10.02 18.36 2.02
CA PHE A 107 -9.84 19.23 3.20
C PHE A 107 -10.09 20.71 2.89
N SER A 108 -9.75 21.14 1.68
CA SER A 108 -9.75 22.53 1.24
C SER A 108 -9.77 22.60 -0.29
N GLU A 109 -10.25 23.72 -0.83
CA GLU A 109 -10.14 24.04 -2.26
C GLU A 109 -8.74 24.55 -2.65
N LYS A 110 -7.89 24.91 -1.66
CA LYS A 110 -6.57 25.52 -1.89
C LYS A 110 -5.45 24.52 -2.18
N PHE A 111 -5.68 23.24 -1.90
CA PHE A 111 -4.71 22.18 -2.09
C PHE A 111 -5.44 20.84 -2.28
N GLN A 112 -4.76 19.89 -2.91
CA GLN A 112 -5.27 18.55 -3.09
C GLN A 112 -4.66 17.61 -2.05
N SER A 113 -5.46 16.68 -1.55
CA SER A 113 -4.99 15.68 -0.58
C SER A 113 -5.18 14.29 -1.13
N VAL A 114 -4.10 13.52 -1.18
CA VAL A 114 -4.09 12.15 -1.68
C VAL A 114 -3.45 11.22 -0.67
N VAL A 115 -3.99 10.01 -0.58
CA VAL A 115 -3.41 8.94 0.22
C VAL A 115 -2.62 8.01 -0.68
N ILE A 116 -1.34 7.85 -0.33
CA ILE A 116 -0.38 7.01 -1.02
C ILE A 116 0.00 5.89 -0.07
N SER A 117 0.04 4.68 -0.59
CA SER A 117 0.56 3.51 0.13
C SER A 117 1.79 2.99 -0.58
N TYR A 118 2.76 2.47 0.16
CA TYR A 118 4.00 1.98 -0.41
C TYR A 118 4.76 1.07 0.55
N TYR A 119 5.63 0.25 -0.01
CA TYR A 119 6.54 -0.59 0.76
C TYR A 119 7.84 0.15 1.00
N GLN A 120 8.42 -0.03 2.19
CA GLN A 120 9.81 0.30 2.47
C GLN A 120 10.49 -1.01 2.87
N GLY A 121 11.44 -1.47 2.04
CA GLY A 121 11.93 -2.84 2.14
C GLY A 121 10.83 -3.89 1.95
N GLU A 122 11.02 -5.08 2.54
CA GLU A 122 10.13 -6.24 2.37
C GLU A 122 9.04 -6.35 3.44
N HIS A 123 9.26 -5.71 4.60
CA HIS A 123 8.47 -5.97 5.80
C HIS A 123 7.72 -4.74 6.34
N GLU A 124 7.84 -3.60 5.67
CA GLU A 124 7.16 -2.37 6.11
C GLU A 124 6.21 -1.87 5.03
N LEU A 125 4.97 -1.60 5.43
CA LEU A 125 3.95 -0.98 4.60
C LEU A 125 3.55 0.35 5.22
N PHE A 126 3.79 1.43 4.49
CA PHE A 126 3.38 2.78 4.86
C PHE A 126 2.12 3.18 4.10
N THR A 127 1.28 3.98 4.76
CA THR A 127 0.20 4.73 4.14
C THR A 127 0.26 6.18 4.61
N THR A 128 0.51 7.08 3.67
CA THR A 128 0.83 8.49 3.91
C THR A 128 -0.21 9.37 3.23
N LEU A 129 -0.77 10.30 3.99
CA LEU A 129 -1.58 11.40 3.48
C LEU A 129 -0.65 12.52 3.04
N VAL A 130 -0.80 12.97 1.79
CA VAL A 130 0.05 14.00 1.19
C VAL A 130 -0.82 15.15 0.71
N ASN A 131 -0.49 16.36 1.17
CA ASN A 131 -1.11 17.60 0.71
C ASN A 131 -0.23 18.23 -0.38
N ILE A 132 -0.83 18.58 -1.52
CA ILE A 132 -0.16 18.99 -2.74
C ILE A 132 -0.74 20.34 -3.19
N SER A 133 0.15 21.28 -3.51
CA SER A 133 -0.24 22.60 -4.01
C SER A 133 -0.76 22.55 -5.45
N GLU A 134 -1.37 23.64 -5.92
CA GLU A 134 -1.79 23.80 -7.32
C GLU A 134 -0.64 23.66 -8.33
N ASN A 135 0.61 23.85 -7.89
CA ASN A 135 1.81 23.69 -8.71
C ASN A 135 2.44 22.30 -8.59
N ASP A 136 1.68 21.31 -8.13
CA ASP A 136 2.10 19.92 -7.93
C ASP A 136 3.28 19.74 -6.95
N GLN A 137 3.48 20.68 -6.04
CA GLN A 137 4.51 20.57 -5.01
C GLN A 137 3.90 19.99 -3.72
N ILE A 138 4.57 19.01 -3.12
CA ILE A 138 4.19 18.51 -1.80
C ILE A 138 4.33 19.67 -0.80
N ILE A 139 3.20 20.05 -0.20
CA ILE A 139 3.12 21.01 0.89
C ILE A 139 3.58 20.32 2.17
N ASP A 140 2.98 19.17 2.48
CA ASP A 140 3.24 18.41 3.69
C ASP A 140 2.79 16.96 3.54
N GLN A 141 3.28 16.11 4.44
CA GLN A 141 2.93 14.69 4.46
C GLN A 141 2.82 14.17 5.90
N LEU A 142 1.92 13.20 6.09
CA LEU A 142 1.69 12.55 7.38
C LEU A 142 1.44 11.07 7.16
N ASP A 143 2.21 10.22 7.84
CA ASP A 143 1.92 8.78 7.89
C ASP A 143 0.66 8.57 8.73
N ILE A 144 -0.36 8.01 8.11
CA ILE A 144 -1.71 7.83 8.68
C ILE A 144 -2.04 6.36 8.95
N ALA A 145 -1.30 5.43 8.35
CA ALA A 145 -1.27 4.03 8.75
C ALA A 145 0.10 3.42 8.42
N TYR A 146 0.45 2.37 9.14
CA TYR A 146 1.72 1.65 9.02
C TYR A 146 1.55 0.26 9.60
N ASP A 147 2.24 -0.71 9.01
CA ASP A 147 2.25 -2.09 9.47
C ASP A 147 3.64 -2.69 9.21
N GLU A 148 4.16 -3.40 10.20
CA GLU A 148 5.46 -4.08 10.18
C GLU A 148 5.22 -5.57 10.38
N ILE A 149 5.84 -6.43 9.55
CA ILE A 149 5.54 -7.88 9.54
C ILE A 149 6.74 -8.80 9.78
N ALA A 150 7.96 -8.28 9.95
CA ALA A 150 9.10 -9.11 10.33
C ALA A 150 8.93 -9.61 11.78
N GLU A 151 8.59 -8.70 12.70
CA GLU A 151 8.37 -9.00 14.12
C GLU A 151 6.91 -8.77 14.54
N SER A 152 6.06 -8.22 13.67
CA SER A 152 4.68 -7.79 14.03
C SER A 152 4.66 -6.81 15.21
N ALA A 153 5.73 -6.03 15.34
CA ALA A 153 6.04 -5.23 16.51
C ALA A 153 5.34 -3.87 16.48
N PHE A 154 4.99 -3.36 15.31
CA PHE A 154 4.59 -1.97 15.15
C PHE A 154 3.40 -1.82 14.22
N ARG A 155 2.45 -0.98 14.63
CA ARG A 155 1.26 -0.68 13.83
C ARG A 155 0.80 0.75 14.06
N LYS A 156 0.32 1.40 12.99
CA LYS A 156 -0.28 2.72 13.03
C LYS A 156 -1.64 2.70 12.38
N THR A 157 -2.60 3.38 12.99
CA THR A 157 -3.92 3.65 12.40
C THR A 157 -4.29 5.10 12.64
N SER A 158 -5.27 5.61 11.90
CA SER A 158 -5.74 6.98 12.10
C SER A 158 -7.25 7.13 11.98
N SER A 159 -7.78 8.07 12.75
CA SER A 159 -9.11 8.64 12.58
C SER A 159 -8.97 10.05 11.99
N ILE A 160 -9.62 10.28 10.86
CA ILE A 160 -9.47 11.49 10.05
C ILE A 160 -10.83 12.20 9.97
N ASN A 161 -10.84 13.44 10.42
CA ASN A 161 -11.96 14.39 10.33
C ASN A 161 -11.53 15.62 9.55
N GLN A 162 -12.49 16.46 9.13
CA GLN A 162 -12.22 17.67 8.33
C GLN A 162 -11.09 18.56 8.88
N ASN A 163 -10.98 18.69 10.21
CA ASN A 163 -10.05 19.64 10.83
C ASN A 163 -8.97 18.97 11.70
N LYS A 164 -9.04 17.65 11.86
CA LYS A 164 -8.23 16.92 12.86
C LYS A 164 -7.94 15.50 12.39
N ILE A 165 -6.71 15.08 12.60
CA ILE A 165 -6.26 13.70 12.44
C ILE A 165 -5.78 13.20 13.79
N VAL A 166 -6.27 12.05 14.22
CA VAL A 166 -5.75 11.33 15.39
C VAL A 166 -5.03 10.11 14.88
N VAL A 167 -3.74 10.02 15.17
CA VAL A 167 -2.89 8.87 14.85
C VAL A 167 -2.70 8.06 16.14
N GLU A 168 -2.94 6.76 16.06
CA GLU A 168 -2.60 5.80 17.11
C GLU A 168 -1.43 4.94 16.65
N ASP A 169 -0.32 5.06 17.35
CA ASP A 169 0.88 4.25 17.18
C ASP A 169 0.94 3.18 18.27
N TRP A 170 1.04 1.92 17.85
CA TRP A 170 1.09 0.76 18.71
C TRP A 170 2.45 0.08 18.61
N ASN A 171 3.06 -0.20 19.76
CA ASN A 171 4.29 -0.97 19.90
C ASN A 171 4.01 -2.22 20.75
N TYR A 172 4.13 -3.39 20.13
CA TYR A 172 3.87 -4.72 20.68
C TYR A 172 5.15 -5.47 21.10
N ARG A 173 6.32 -4.79 21.18
CA ARG A 173 7.59 -5.44 21.54
C ARG A 173 7.66 -5.90 23.00
N ASN A 174 6.84 -5.32 23.87
CA ASN A 174 6.79 -5.64 25.28
C ASN A 174 5.55 -6.50 25.57
N ASP A 175 5.54 -7.17 26.74
CA ASP A 175 4.40 -7.98 27.20
C ASP A 175 3.08 -7.17 27.21
N GLU A 176 3.15 -5.88 27.57
CA GLU A 176 2.04 -4.94 27.46
C GLU A 176 2.24 -3.99 26.27
N PRO A 177 1.28 -3.93 25.31
CA PRO A 177 1.38 -3.02 24.18
C PRO A 177 1.36 -1.55 24.62
N ILE A 178 2.31 -0.78 24.10
CA ILE A 178 2.37 0.66 24.32
C ILE A 178 1.62 1.37 23.20
N LYS A 179 0.62 2.18 23.57
CA LYS A 179 -0.08 3.07 22.65
C LYS A 179 0.36 4.52 22.83
N THR A 180 0.77 5.16 21.74
CA THR A 180 0.98 6.60 21.64
C THR A 180 -0.12 7.21 20.78
N ILE A 181 -0.84 8.18 21.31
CA ILE A 181 -1.82 8.94 20.56
C ILE A 181 -1.20 10.27 20.16
N THR A 182 -1.27 10.63 18.89
CA THR A 182 -0.80 11.92 18.38
C THR A 182 -1.93 12.61 17.63
N THR A 183 -2.21 13.87 17.97
CA THR A 183 -3.27 14.64 17.29
C THR A 183 -2.65 15.73 16.42
N TYR A 184 -3.12 15.84 15.19
CA TYR A 184 -2.73 16.87 14.24
C TYR A 184 -3.93 17.71 13.85
N GLN A 185 -3.72 19.02 13.74
CA GLN A 185 -4.60 19.94 13.03
C GLN A 185 -4.06 20.17 11.62
N ILE A 186 -4.95 20.32 10.65
CA ILE A 186 -4.57 20.69 9.28
C ILE A 186 -4.77 22.20 9.13
N SER A 187 -3.72 22.91 8.74
CA SER A 187 -3.79 24.36 8.52
C SER A 187 -4.48 24.70 7.20
N GLN A 188 -4.88 25.97 7.03
CA GLN A 188 -5.49 26.44 5.77
C GLN A 188 -4.52 26.34 4.58
N GLU A 189 -3.22 26.33 4.86
CA GLU A 189 -2.14 26.17 3.90
C GLU A 189 -1.78 24.71 3.66
N GLY A 190 -2.47 23.75 4.28
CA GLY A 190 -2.24 22.31 4.08
C GLY A 190 -1.10 21.72 4.91
N LYS A 191 -0.62 22.40 5.96
CA LYS A 191 0.39 21.86 6.87
C LYS A 191 -0.24 21.03 7.99
N PHE A 192 0.39 19.93 8.38
CA PHE A 192 0.01 19.14 9.55
C PHE A 192 0.71 19.71 10.79
N LYS A 193 -0.06 20.25 11.73
CA LYS A 193 0.44 20.85 12.97
C LYS A 193 0.11 19.96 14.15
N LEU A 194 1.13 19.53 14.88
CA LEU A 194 0.95 18.80 16.13
C LEU A 194 0.14 19.65 17.12
N ILE A 195 -0.88 19.06 17.72
CA ILE A 195 -1.60 19.63 18.85
C ILE A 195 -0.97 19.01 20.12
N PRO A 196 -0.27 19.81 20.96
CA PRO A 196 0.24 19.34 22.24
C PRO A 196 -0.91 18.81 23.12
N GLN A 197 -0.64 17.74 23.85
CA GLN A 197 -1.57 17.18 24.84
C GLN A 197 -1.39 17.85 26.20
#